data_AF-A0AAT9LPG9-F1
#
_entry.id   AF-A0AAT9LPG9-F1
#
_cell.length_a   1.000
_cell.length_b   1.000
_cell.length_c   1.000
_cell.angle_alpha   90.00
_cell.angle_beta   90.00
_cell.angle_gamma   90.00
#
_symmetry.space_group_name_H-M   'P 1'
#
loop_
_entity.id
_entity.type
_entity.pdbx_description
1 polymer ?
#
loop_
_entity_poly.entity_id
_entity_poly.type
_entity_poly.pdbx_seq_one_letter_code
_entity_poly.pdbx_strand_id
1 'polypeptide(L)'
;MRRQTLGIAAVIAGAAAAAPSVWQTVTHITDETYRAPEARHGAGHVQYHMAREALVTAGAFGAVGSILVAGPELSPALWRAMACAVGGFVAAMWSGGPTTGLWAPNRQAFAIHVASTSALSLGVALLRPRR
;
A
#
# COMPACT_ATOMS: atom_id res chain seq x y z
N MET A 1 0.99 -3.31 -26.63
CA MET A 1 0.11 -4.21 -25.85
C MET A 1 0.83 -4.97 -24.72
N ARG A 2 1.82 -5.86 -24.99
CA ARG A 2 2.41 -6.73 -23.92
C ARG A 2 2.89 -6.00 -22.65
N ARG A 3 3.67 -4.92 -22.77
CA ARG A 3 4.22 -4.18 -21.60
C ARG A 3 3.12 -3.61 -20.70
N GLN A 4 2.07 -3.06 -21.30
CA GLN A 4 1.01 -2.38 -20.57
C GLN A 4 0.11 -3.38 -19.83
N THR A 5 -0.28 -4.48 -20.49
CA THR A 5 -1.02 -5.56 -19.85
C THR A 5 -0.23 -6.17 -18.68
N LEU A 6 1.08 -6.38 -18.86
CA LEU A 6 1.97 -6.82 -17.77
C LEU A 6 2.05 -5.78 -16.64
N GLY A 7 2.10 -4.50 -16.97
CA GLY A 7 2.09 -3.41 -16.00
C GLY A 7 0.82 -3.39 -15.15
N ILE A 8 -0.35 -3.45 -15.80
CA ILE A 8 -1.65 -3.54 -15.13
C ILE A 8 -1.72 -4.79 -14.26
N ALA A 9 -1.37 -5.95 -14.81
CA ALA A 9 -1.38 -7.22 -14.08
C ALA A 9 -0.47 -7.17 -12.85
N ALA A 10 0.72 -6.57 -12.96
CA ALA A 10 1.65 -6.41 -11.85
C ALA A 10 1.09 -5.46 -10.77
N VAL A 11 0.46 -4.35 -11.15
CA VAL A 11 -0.20 -3.46 -10.17
C VAL A 11 -1.34 -4.19 -9.45
N ILE A 12 -2.20 -4.90 -10.18
CA ILE A 12 -3.31 -5.67 -9.60
C ILE A 12 -2.78 -6.76 -8.67
N ALA A 13 -1.77 -7.53 -9.11
CA ALA A 13 -1.16 -8.57 -8.29
C ALA A 13 -0.52 -7.99 -7.01
N GLY A 14 0.13 -6.83 -7.10
CA GLY A 14 0.72 -6.15 -5.95
C GLY A 14 -0.32 -5.64 -4.95
N ALA A 15 -1.44 -5.09 -5.45
CA ALA A 15 -2.57 -4.68 -4.60
C ALA A 15 -3.26 -5.89 -3.96
N ALA A 16 -3.47 -6.98 -4.71
CA ALA A 16 -4.03 -8.22 -4.20
C ALA A 16 -3.14 -8.86 -3.14
N ALA A 17 -1.81 -8.84 -3.33
CA ALA A 17 -0.85 -9.33 -2.35
C ALA A 17 -0.89 -8.52 -1.04
N ALA A 18 -1.21 -7.22 -1.09
CA ALA A 18 -1.36 -6.38 0.10
C ALA A 18 -2.69 -6.62 0.84
N ALA A 19 -3.72 -7.13 0.17
CA ALA A 19 -5.07 -7.24 0.74
C ALA A 19 -5.14 -7.97 2.09
N PRO A 20 -4.42 -9.10 2.32
CA PRO A 20 -4.42 -9.75 3.64
C PRO A 20 -3.85 -8.86 4.75
N SER A 21 -2.80 -8.09 4.46
CA SER A 21 -2.19 -7.17 5.43
C SER A 21 -3.14 -6.03 5.78
N VAL A 22 -3.81 -5.45 4.77
CA VAL A 22 -4.79 -4.39 4.97
C VAL A 22 -5.99 -4.90 5.77
N TRP A 23 -6.45 -6.11 5.46
CA TRP A 23 -7.54 -6.73 6.20
C TRP A 23 -7.19 -6.95 7.67
N GLN A 24 -5.97 -7.43 7.96
CA GLN A 24 -5.48 -7.53 9.35
C GLN A 24 -5.49 -6.18 10.06
N THR A 25 -4.95 -5.12 9.43
CA THR A 25 -5.00 -3.76 9.97
C THR A 25 -6.42 -3.32 10.31
N VAL A 26 -7.40 -3.63 9.45
CA VAL A 26 -8.82 -3.33 9.70
C VAL A 26 -9.34 -4.11 10.91
N THR A 27 -9.03 -5.40 11.02
CA THR A 27 -9.48 -6.21 12.17
C THR A 27 -8.89 -5.72 13.51
N HIS A 28 -7.70 -5.14 13.50
CA HIS A 28 -7.07 -4.58 14.71
C HIS A 28 -7.76 -3.31 15.24
N ILE A 29 -8.56 -2.62 14.42
CA ILE A 29 -9.28 -1.39 14.85
C ILE A 29 -10.24 -1.70 16.00
N THR A 30 -10.88 -2.87 15.97
CA THR A 30 -11.88 -3.29 16.97
C THR A 30 -11.32 -4.24 18.03
N ASP A 31 -10.06 -4.66 17.89
CA ASP A 31 -9.44 -5.62 18.80
C ASP A 31 -8.89 -4.88 20.04
N GLU A 32 -9.37 -5.30 21.21
CA GLU A 32 -8.98 -4.69 22.49
C GLU A 32 -7.53 -4.98 22.86
N THR A 33 -6.92 -6.04 22.33
CA THR A 33 -5.51 -6.37 22.57
C THR A 33 -4.54 -5.37 21.95
N TYR A 34 -5.01 -4.59 20.97
CA TYR A 34 -4.27 -3.50 20.35
C TYR A 34 -4.55 -2.13 21.00
N ARG A 35 -5.35 -2.09 22.08
CA ARG A 35 -5.39 -0.90 22.94
C ARG A 35 -4.06 -0.81 23.68
N ALA A 36 -3.46 0.38 23.72
CA ALA A 36 -2.29 0.66 24.53
C ALA A 36 -2.72 1.46 25.78
N PRO A 37 -3.45 0.86 26.74
CA PRO A 37 -4.07 1.57 27.85
C PRO A 37 -3.04 2.23 28.78
N GLU A 38 -1.82 1.69 28.84
CA GLU A 38 -0.75 2.22 29.68
C GLU A 38 -0.09 3.49 29.11
N ALA A 39 -0.27 3.77 27.82
CA ALA A 39 0.24 4.99 27.22
C ALA A 39 -0.71 6.17 27.47
N ARG A 40 -0.15 7.35 27.81
CA ARG A 40 -0.89 8.59 28.15
C ARG A 40 -2.00 8.96 27.15
N HIS A 41 -1.85 8.61 25.88
CA HIS A 41 -2.84 8.83 24.83
C HIS A 41 -3.27 7.52 24.13
N GLY A 42 -2.83 6.35 24.59
CA GLY A 42 -2.83 5.11 23.81
C GLY A 42 -4.16 4.34 23.76
N ALA A 43 -5.10 4.60 24.67
CA ALA A 43 -6.35 3.83 24.76
C ALA A 43 -7.20 3.87 23.47
N GLY A 44 -7.05 4.90 22.63
CA GLY A 44 -7.68 5.01 21.30
C GLY A 44 -6.75 5.46 20.17
N HIS A 45 -5.52 5.87 20.48
CA HIS A 45 -4.60 6.43 19.47
C HIS A 45 -4.10 5.38 18.49
N VAL A 46 -3.80 4.15 18.96
CA VAL A 46 -3.40 3.04 18.08
C VAL A 46 -4.51 2.73 17.08
N GLN A 47 -5.75 2.65 17.53
CA GLN A 47 -6.92 2.35 16.70
C GLN A 47 -7.22 3.48 15.72
N TYR A 48 -7.05 4.74 16.14
CA TYR A 48 -7.10 5.89 15.24
C TYR A 48 -6.06 5.77 14.12
N HIS A 49 -4.82 5.41 14.44
CA HIS A 49 -3.76 5.24 13.44
C HIS A 49 -4.03 4.07 12.50
N MET A 50 -4.56 2.95 13.00
CA MET A 50 -4.99 1.80 12.17
C MET A 50 -6.14 2.16 11.24
N ALA A 51 -7.16 2.88 11.73
CA ALA A 51 -8.27 3.36 10.91
C ALA A 51 -7.78 4.33 9.82
N ARG A 52 -6.90 5.27 10.19
CA ARG A 52 -6.25 6.17 9.24
C ARG A 52 -5.46 5.39 8.19
N GLU A 53 -4.69 4.39 8.59
CA GLU A 53 -3.91 3.55 7.67
C GLU A 53 -4.81 2.79 6.68
N ALA A 54 -5.89 2.19 7.16
CA ALA A 54 -6.87 1.50 6.32
C ALA A 54 -7.52 2.46 5.30
N LEU A 55 -7.97 3.64 5.74
CA LEU A 55 -8.60 4.64 4.88
C LEU A 55 -7.61 5.24 3.86
N VAL A 56 -6.39 5.55 4.27
CA VAL A 56 -5.34 6.04 3.37
C VAL A 56 -4.99 4.97 2.34
N THR A 57 -4.90 3.69 2.73
CA THR A 57 -4.64 2.59 1.81
C THR A 57 -5.78 2.40 0.81
N ALA A 58 -7.03 2.46 1.28
CA ALA A 58 -8.20 2.41 0.41
C ALA A 58 -8.22 3.59 -0.58
N GLY A 59 -7.90 4.80 -0.12
CA GLY A 59 -7.77 5.97 -0.98
C GLY A 59 -6.65 5.84 -2.01
N ALA A 60 -5.48 5.33 -1.61
CA ALA A 60 -4.35 5.10 -2.50
C ALA A 60 -4.68 4.07 -3.60
N PHE A 61 -5.26 2.92 -3.23
CA PHE A 61 -5.68 1.90 -4.19
C PHE A 61 -6.87 2.34 -5.04
N GLY A 62 -7.79 3.14 -4.49
CA GLY A 62 -8.85 3.80 -5.25
C GLY A 62 -8.28 4.71 -6.33
N ALA A 63 -7.33 5.59 -5.98
CA ALA A 63 -6.66 6.48 -6.94
C ALA A 63 -5.90 5.70 -8.02
N VAL A 64 -5.14 4.67 -7.63
CA VAL A 64 -4.44 3.78 -8.58
C VAL A 64 -5.45 3.10 -9.50
N GLY A 65 -6.53 2.53 -8.96
CA GLY A 65 -7.60 1.89 -9.74
C GLY A 65 -8.26 2.84 -10.73
N SER A 66 -8.62 4.06 -10.31
CA SER A 66 -9.19 5.08 -11.19
C SER A 66 -8.23 5.47 -12.33
N ILE A 67 -6.93 5.56 -12.05
CA ILE A 67 -5.92 5.83 -13.08
C ILE A 67 -5.81 4.67 -14.08
N LEU A 68 -5.85 3.42 -13.61
CA LEU A 68 -5.83 2.26 -14.51
C LEU A 68 -7.08 2.19 -15.41
N VAL A 69 -8.25 2.60 -14.90
CA VAL A 69 -9.51 2.66 -15.66
C VAL A 69 -9.50 3.78 -16.70
N ALA A 70 -8.76 4.88 -16.48
CA ALA A 70 -8.63 5.98 -17.44
C ALA A 70 -8.03 5.56 -18.80
N GLY A 71 -7.47 4.35 -18.88
CA GLY A 71 -7.16 3.70 -20.14
C GLY A 71 -5.65 3.57 -20.42
N PRO A 72 -5.32 3.10 -21.64
CA PRO A 72 -3.98 2.64 -21.97
C PRO A 72 -2.93 3.75 -22.10
N GLU A 73 -3.37 4.96 -22.41
CA GLU A 73 -2.51 6.10 -22.67
C GLU A 73 -2.44 7.02 -21.45
N LEU A 74 -1.76 6.53 -20.40
CA LEU A 74 -1.50 7.35 -19.23
C LEU A 74 -0.68 8.57 -19.64
N SER A 75 -1.20 9.76 -19.38
CA SER A 75 -0.40 10.97 -19.49
C SER A 75 0.75 10.92 -18.48
N PRO A 76 1.87 11.63 -18.72
CA PRO A 76 2.95 11.75 -17.74
C PRO A 76 2.48 12.24 -16.37
N ALA A 77 1.42 13.06 -16.31
CA ALA A 77 0.83 13.54 -15.07
C ALA A 77 0.12 12.42 -14.30
N LEU A 78 -0.74 11.64 -14.97
CA LEU A 78 -1.44 10.51 -14.37
C LEU A 78 -0.47 9.42 -13.91
N TRP A 79 0.57 9.13 -14.69
CA TRP A 79 1.62 8.21 -14.28
C TRP A 79 2.36 8.68 -13.02
N ARG A 80 2.71 9.97 -12.92
CA ARG A 80 3.32 10.53 -11.71
C ARG A 80 2.40 10.44 -10.50
N ALA A 81 1.11 10.74 -10.67
CA ALA A 81 0.12 10.60 -9.59
C ALA A 81 0.02 9.14 -9.09
N MET A 82 -0.03 8.18 -10.01
CA MET A 82 0.01 6.75 -9.66
C MET A 82 1.31 6.37 -8.94
N ALA A 83 2.46 6.85 -9.42
CA ALA A 83 3.75 6.61 -8.79
C ALA A 83 3.83 7.21 -7.38
N CYS A 84 3.26 8.39 -7.15
CA CYS A 84 3.17 8.99 -5.82
C CYS A 84 2.26 8.18 -4.88
N ALA A 85 1.09 7.73 -5.36
CA ALA A 85 0.17 6.92 -4.55
C ALA A 85 0.80 5.58 -4.15
N VAL A 86 1.41 4.87 -5.11
CA VAL A 86 2.13 3.62 -4.86
C VAL A 86 3.35 3.86 -3.97
N GLY A 87 4.12 4.92 -4.23
CA GLY A 87 5.29 5.29 -3.45
C GLY A 87 4.95 5.59 -1.99
N GLY A 88 3.85 6.28 -1.73
CA GLY A 88 3.36 6.54 -0.38
C GLY A 88 2.95 5.26 0.36
N PHE A 89 2.24 4.35 -0.31
CA PHE A 89 1.88 3.06 0.25
C PHE A 89 3.12 2.19 0.57
N VAL A 90 4.08 2.12 -0.35
CA VAL A 90 5.34 1.41 -0.13
C VAL A 90 6.13 2.04 1.01
N ALA A 91 6.25 3.37 1.03
CA ALA A 91 6.95 4.06 2.11
C ALA A 91 6.35 3.75 3.48
N ALA A 92 5.02 3.70 3.59
CA ALA A 92 4.34 3.34 4.84
C ALA A 92 4.75 1.93 5.32
N MET A 93 4.74 0.92 4.44
CA MET A 93 5.12 -0.46 4.79
C MET A 93 6.57 -0.60 5.32
N TRP A 94 7.48 0.24 4.83
CA TRP A 94 8.90 0.14 5.15
C TRP A 94 9.39 1.18 6.16
N SER A 95 8.55 2.18 6.49
CA SER A 95 8.92 3.29 7.37
C SER A 95 9.21 2.86 8.81
N GLY A 96 8.64 1.74 9.28
CA GLY A 96 8.86 1.23 10.64
C GLY A 96 10.34 0.97 10.93
N GLY A 97 11.07 0.35 10.01
CA GLY A 97 12.49 0.01 10.24
C GLY A 97 13.35 1.23 10.56
N PRO A 98 13.39 2.25 9.68
CA PRO A 98 14.15 3.47 9.94
C PRO A 98 13.62 4.35 11.08
N THR A 99 12.32 4.32 11.40
CA THR A 99 11.71 5.24 12.37
C THR A 99 11.60 4.67 13.78
N THR A 100 11.41 3.36 13.91
CA THR A 100 11.20 2.68 15.20
C THR A 100 12.19 1.55 15.44
N GLY A 101 13.02 1.18 14.46
CA GLY A 101 13.91 0.03 14.53
C GLY A 101 13.19 -1.32 14.32
N LEU A 102 11.87 -1.30 14.10
CA LEU A 102 11.05 -2.50 13.96
C LEU A 102 10.61 -2.69 12.51
N TRP A 103 10.89 -3.87 11.97
CA TRP A 103 10.44 -4.29 10.65
C TRP A 103 9.15 -5.11 10.76
N ALA A 104 8.72 -5.74 9.66
CA ALA A 104 7.55 -6.60 9.64
C ALA A 104 7.59 -7.63 10.80
N PRO A 105 6.45 -7.87 11.49
CA PRO A 105 6.43 -8.59 12.77
C PRO A 105 6.76 -10.08 12.65
N ASN A 106 6.68 -10.63 11.44
CA ASN A 106 7.02 -12.02 11.15
C ASN A 106 7.40 -12.20 9.67
N ARG A 107 7.89 -13.40 9.32
CA ARG A 107 8.31 -13.74 7.95
C ARG A 107 7.18 -13.66 6.92
N GLN A 108 5.96 -13.96 7.31
CA GLN A 108 4.80 -13.93 6.43
C GLN A 108 4.45 -12.49 6.04
N ALA A 109 4.36 -11.58 7.02
CA ALA A 109 4.15 -10.16 6.78
C ALA A 109 5.27 -9.55 5.93
N PHE A 110 6.52 -9.93 6.22
CA PHE A 110 7.67 -9.52 5.40
C PHE A 110 7.53 -9.96 3.94
N ALA A 111 7.16 -11.23 3.70
CA ALA A 111 6.95 -11.75 2.35
C ALA A 111 5.82 -11.01 1.61
N ILE A 112 4.74 -10.67 2.30
CA ILE A 112 3.65 -9.84 1.75
C ILE A 112 4.16 -8.46 1.36
N HIS A 113 4.93 -7.78 2.22
CA HIS A 113 5.49 -6.46 1.94
C HIS A 113 6.41 -6.50 0.71
N VAL A 114 7.29 -7.51 0.62
CA VAL A 114 8.20 -7.68 -0.52
C VAL A 114 7.43 -7.96 -1.80
N ALA A 115 6.47 -8.89 -1.77
CA ALA A 115 5.67 -9.26 -2.94
C ALA A 115 4.86 -8.05 -3.46
N SER A 116 4.15 -7.37 -2.56
CA SER A 116 3.36 -6.19 -2.90
C SER A 116 4.24 -5.06 -3.44
N THR A 117 5.31 -4.71 -2.72
CA THR A 117 6.26 -3.66 -3.13
C THR A 117 6.86 -3.93 -4.50
N SER A 118 7.33 -5.16 -4.74
CA SER A 118 7.98 -5.53 -5.98
C SER A 118 7.01 -5.47 -7.16
N ALA A 119 5.81 -6.05 -7.00
CA ALA A 119 4.82 -6.09 -8.05
C ALA A 119 4.25 -4.69 -8.38
N LEU A 120 3.94 -3.87 -7.36
CA LEU A 120 3.50 -2.49 -7.55
C LEU A 120 4.58 -1.64 -8.23
N SER A 121 5.82 -1.70 -7.76
CA SER A 121 6.93 -0.93 -8.32
C SER A 121 7.22 -1.32 -9.77
N LEU A 122 7.23 -2.63 -10.07
CA LEU A 122 7.37 -3.14 -11.43
C LEU A 122 6.20 -2.66 -12.31
N GLY A 123 4.97 -2.76 -11.82
CA GLY A 123 3.78 -2.31 -12.53
C GLY A 123 3.84 -0.83 -12.91
N VAL A 124 4.16 0.04 -11.95
CA VAL A 124 4.34 1.48 -12.19
C VAL A 124 5.47 1.74 -13.19
N ALA A 125 6.60 1.04 -13.10
CA ALA A 125 7.71 1.18 -14.03
C ALA A 125 7.34 0.74 -15.47
N LEU A 126 6.60 -0.36 -15.61
CA LEU A 126 6.08 -0.85 -16.89
C LEU A 126 4.99 0.05 -17.47
N LEU A 127 4.26 0.79 -16.64
CA LEU A 127 3.24 1.75 -17.09
C LEU A 127 3.80 3.15 -17.38
N ARG A 128 5.11 3.38 -17.23
CA ARG A 128 5.74 4.66 -17.57
C ARG A 128 5.52 5.02 -19.05
N PRO A 129 4.97 6.21 -19.38
CA PRO A 129 4.79 6.65 -20.75
C PRO A 129 6.12 6.72 -21.49
N ARG A 130 6.12 6.33 -22.76
CA ARG A 130 7.28 6.54 -23.65
C ARG A 130 7.26 8.00 -24.10
N ARG A 131 8.44 8.62 -24.14
CA ARG A 131 8.62 9.96 -24.72
C ARG A 131 8.38 9.89 -26.22
#